data_AF-A0A7C2EII4-F1
#
_entry.id   AF-A0A7C2EII4-F1
#
_cell.length_a   1.000
_cell.length_b   1.000
_cell.length_c   1.000
_cell.angle_alpha   90.00
_cell.angle_beta   90.00
_cell.angle_gamma   90.00
#
_symmetry.space_group_name_H-M   'P 1'
#
loop_
_entity.id
_entity.type
_entity.pdbx_description
1 polymer ?
#
loop_
_entity_poly.entity_id
_entity_poly.type
_entity_poly.pdbx_seq_one_letter_code
_entity_poly.pdbx_strand_id
1 'polypeptide(L)'
;MSFVIAVSGKGGTGKTTFSALVVDYLVRTTGKPVLAVDADSNANLDLALGTAAEKTIGGVREHLTQNIKNMPAGMSKEVWVESLLQQALVEEKGFDLISMGRPEGPGCYCYLNNIFRRYLDLMTGHYDYVVMD
;
A
#
# COMPACT_ATOMS: atom_id res chain seq x y z
N MET A 1 19.19 1.22 -3.80
CA MET A 1 18.75 1.13 -2.39
C MET A 1 17.79 2.26 -2.19
N SER A 2 16.54 1.96 -1.83
CA SER A 2 15.53 2.96 -1.52
C SER A 2 15.79 3.58 -0.15
N PHE A 3 15.48 4.86 0.00
CA PHE A 3 15.50 5.54 1.29
C PHE A 3 14.11 5.42 1.93
N VAL A 4 14.00 4.58 2.95
CA VAL A 4 12.73 4.28 3.62
C VAL A 4 12.58 5.10 4.89
N ILE A 5 11.50 5.87 4.99
CA ILE A 5 11.11 6.67 6.14
C ILE A 5 9.87 6.03 6.74
N ALA A 6 10.01 5.40 7.91
CA ALA A 6 8.87 4.88 8.67
C ALA A 6 8.50 5.86 9.79
N VAL A 7 7.24 6.30 9.80
CA VAL A 7 6.69 7.21 10.81
C VAL A 7 5.87 6.38 11.79
N SER A 8 6.11 6.55 13.09
CA SER A 8 5.40 5.81 14.13
C SER A 8 5.15 6.67 15.36
N GLY A 9 4.07 6.37 16.09
CA GLY A 9 3.63 7.18 17.22
C GLY A 9 2.23 6.82 17.69
N LYS A 10 1.75 7.52 18.72
CA LYS A 10 0.40 7.32 19.27
C LYS A 10 -0.68 7.89 18.34
N GLY A 11 -1.92 7.44 18.51
CA GLY A 11 -3.06 8.03 17.81
C GLY A 11 -3.19 9.52 18.14
N GLY A 12 -3.43 10.34 17.11
CA GLY A 12 -3.64 11.78 17.26
C GLY A 12 -2.37 12.65 17.34
N THR A 13 -1.16 12.09 17.22
CA THR A 13 0.08 12.90 17.23
C THR A 13 0.43 13.56 15.89
N GLY A 14 -0.45 13.44 14.88
CA GLY A 14 -0.26 14.05 13.56
C GLY A 14 0.67 13.28 12.61
N LYS A 15 0.85 11.96 12.81
CA LYS A 15 1.72 11.10 11.98
C LYS A 15 1.38 11.19 10.50
N THR A 16 0.12 10.92 10.15
CA THR A 16 -0.38 10.96 8.77
C THR A 16 -0.17 12.31 8.11
N THR A 17 -0.38 13.39 8.87
CA THR A 17 -0.11 14.75 8.38
C THR A 17 1.38 14.96 8.12
N PHE A 18 2.24 14.51 9.03
CA PHE A 18 3.69 14.57 8.84
C PHE A 18 4.14 13.73 7.64
N SER A 19 3.64 12.49 7.52
CA SER A 19 3.92 11.58 6.41
C SER A 19 3.53 12.22 5.06
N ALA A 20 2.34 12.82 4.96
CA ALA A 20 1.89 13.53 3.76
C ALA A 20 2.78 14.73 3.42
N LEU A 21 3.20 15.52 4.42
CA LEU A 21 4.12 16.65 4.22
C LEU A 21 5.51 16.19 3.76
N VAL A 22 6.00 15.06 4.28
CA VAL A 22 7.28 14.47 3.85
C VAL A 22 7.20 14.02 2.40
N VAL A 23 6.11 13.35 2.00
CA VAL A 23 5.89 12.97 0.59
C VAL A 23 5.89 14.21 -0.30
N ASP A 24 5.06 15.22 -0.03
CA ASP A 24 5.01 16.46 -0.83
C ASP A 24 6.37 17.16 -0.91
N TYR A 25 7.09 17.24 0.21
CA TYR A 25 8.43 17.84 0.26
C TYR A 25 9.43 17.08 -0.62
N LEU A 26 9.47 15.75 -0.54
CA LEU A 26 10.38 14.92 -1.32
C LEU A 26 10.09 15.03 -2.81
N VAL A 27 8.82 14.98 -3.21
CA VAL A 27 8.40 15.14 -4.61
C VAL A 27 8.85 16.49 -5.15
N ARG A 28 8.61 17.58 -4.42
CA ARG A 28 8.96 18.94 -4.87
C ARG A 28 10.46 19.21 -4.93
N THR A 29 11.23 18.67 -3.99
CA THR A 29 12.67 18.99 -3.87
C THR A 29 13.55 18.09 -4.72
N THR A 30 13.15 16.84 -4.92
CA THR A 30 13.95 15.85 -5.66
C THR A 30 13.45 15.63 -7.08
N GLY A 31 12.18 15.92 -7.36
CA GLY A 31 11.53 15.64 -8.64
C GLY A 31 11.37 14.14 -8.94
N LYS A 32 11.63 13.27 -7.96
CA LYS A 32 11.56 11.81 -8.08
C LYS A 32 10.25 11.28 -7.52
N PRO A 33 9.72 10.17 -8.08
CA PRO A 33 8.52 9.54 -7.57
C PRO A 33 8.74 8.96 -6.16
N VAL A 34 7.78 9.17 -5.28
CA VAL A 34 7.78 8.66 -3.89
C VAL A 34 6.73 7.56 -3.76
N LEU A 35 7.07 6.44 -3.11
CA LEU A 35 6.06 5.45 -2.71
C LEU A 35 5.55 5.79 -1.30
N ALA A 36 4.27 6.16 -1.21
CA ALA A 36 3.55 6.32 0.05
C ALA A 36 2.88 4.99 0.42
N VAL A 37 3.05 4.55 1.67
CA VAL A 37 2.42 3.34 2.20
C VAL A 37 1.65 3.71 3.46
N ASP A 38 0.32 3.61 3.41
CA ASP A 38 -0.54 3.78 4.58
C ASP A 38 -0.65 2.43 5.29
N ALA A 39 0.13 2.24 6.36
CA ALA A 39 0.12 1.02 7.15
C ALA A 39 -0.85 1.09 8.35
N ASP A 40 -1.52 2.23 8.54
CA ASP A 40 -2.47 2.43 9.62
C ASP A 40 -3.85 1.85 9.28
N SER A 41 -4.49 1.25 10.28
CA SER A 41 -5.83 0.66 10.14
C SER A 41 -6.93 1.68 9.83
N ASN A 42 -6.68 2.96 10.13
CA ASN A 42 -7.55 4.06 9.73
C ASN A 42 -6.89 4.75 8.54
N ALA A 43 -7.12 4.21 7.34
CA ALA A 43 -6.57 4.73 6.10
C ALA A 43 -7.00 6.18 5.90
N ASN A 44 -6.04 7.10 5.99
CA ASN A 44 -6.27 8.55 5.85
C ASN A 44 -5.13 9.26 5.10
N LEU A 45 -4.07 8.53 4.73
CA LEU A 45 -2.95 9.12 4.00
C LEU A 45 -3.36 9.53 2.58
N ASP A 46 -4.27 8.78 1.96
CA ASP A 46 -4.91 9.13 0.69
C ASP A 46 -5.58 10.51 0.76
N LEU A 47 -6.43 10.71 1.77
CA LEU A 47 -7.12 11.98 1.99
C LEU A 47 -6.14 13.13 2.28
N ALA A 48 -5.10 12.86 3.07
CA ALA A 48 -4.07 13.86 3.38
C ALA A 48 -3.24 14.27 2.16
N LEU A 49 -3.04 13.36 1.21
CA LEU A 49 -2.36 13.61 -0.07
C LEU A 49 -3.30 14.13 -1.17
N GLY A 50 -4.61 14.22 -0.89
CA GLY A 50 -5.60 14.72 -1.84
C GLY A 50 -5.96 13.73 -2.94
N THR A 51 -5.83 12.43 -2.69
CA THR A 51 -6.22 11.34 -3.59
C THR A 51 -7.28 10.44 -2.93
N ALA A 52 -7.73 9.40 -3.63
CA ALA A 52 -8.72 8.45 -3.13
C ALA A 52 -8.25 7.01 -3.38
N ALA A 53 -7.99 6.27 -2.29
CA ALA A 53 -7.68 4.85 -2.40
C ALA A 53 -8.97 4.03 -2.58
N GLU A 54 -9.29 3.66 -3.83
CA GLU A 54 -10.48 2.84 -4.13
C GLU A 54 -10.32 1.38 -3.66
N LYS A 55 -9.09 0.86 -3.67
CA LYS A 55 -8.76 -0.51 -3.30
C LYS A 55 -7.63 -0.52 -2.28
N THR A 56 -7.79 -1.37 -1.27
CA THR A 56 -6.79 -1.57 -0.21
C THR A 56 -6.28 -3.01 -0.22
N ILE A 57 -5.08 -3.23 0.33
CA ILE A 57 -4.52 -4.59 0.51
C ILE A 57 -5.47 -5.47 1.34
N GLY A 58 -6.07 -4.90 2.38
CA GLY A 58 -7.10 -5.56 3.19
C GLY A 58 -8.32 -5.99 2.36
N GLY A 59 -8.82 -5.11 1.48
CA GLY A 59 -9.93 -5.43 0.57
C GLY A 59 -9.56 -6.52 -0.45
N VAL A 60 -8.36 -6.46 -1.03
CA VAL A 60 -7.84 -7.50 -1.95
C VAL A 60 -7.76 -8.85 -1.24
N ARG A 61 -7.29 -8.88 0.01
CA ARG A 61 -7.22 -10.09 0.85
C ARG A 61 -8.60 -10.71 1.08
N GLU A 62 -9.59 -9.90 1.43
CA GLU A 62 -10.95 -10.36 1.69
C GLU A 62 -11.58 -10.92 0.41
N HIS A 63 -11.45 -10.18 -0.69
CA HIS A 63 -11.89 -10.62 -2.01
C HIS A 63 -11.29 -11.97 -2.40
N LEU A 64 -9.98 -12.16 -2.21
CA LEU A 64 -9.28 -13.40 -2.52
C LEU A 64 -9.73 -14.57 -1.63
N THR A 65 -10.02 -14.32 -0.36
CA THR A 65 -10.46 -15.35 0.57
C THR A 65 -11.85 -15.89 0.18
N GLN A 66 -12.76 -14.99 -0.20
CA GLN A 66 -14.12 -15.34 -0.62
C GLN A 66 -14.18 -15.92 -2.04
N ASN A 67 -13.33 -15.46 -2.95
CA ASN A 67 -13.37 -15.80 -4.38
C ASN A 67 -12.26 -16.76 -4.81
N ILE A 68 -11.56 -17.41 -3.89
CA ILE A 68 -10.42 -18.27 -4.21
C ILE A 68 -10.76 -19.41 -5.18
N LYS A 69 -12.04 -19.80 -5.25
CA LYS A 69 -12.57 -20.82 -6.16
C LYS A 69 -12.90 -20.30 -7.56
N ASN A 70 -13.00 -18.97 -7.73
CA ASN A 70 -13.35 -18.29 -8.98
C ASN A 70 -12.11 -17.85 -9.77
N MET A 71 -10.97 -18.52 -9.56
CA MET A 71 -9.72 -18.19 -10.24
C MET A 71 -9.87 -18.38 -11.76
N PRO A 72 -9.37 -17.44 -12.59
CA PRO A 72 -9.38 -17.59 -14.05
C PRO A 72 -8.66 -18.86 -14.50
N ALA A 73 -9.25 -19.57 -15.46
CA ALA A 73 -8.62 -20.76 -16.03
C ALA A 73 -7.31 -20.41 -16.74
N GLY A 74 -6.23 -21.14 -16.43
CA GLY A 74 -4.91 -20.95 -17.04
C GLY A 74 -3.98 -19.96 -16.32
N MET A 75 -4.39 -19.38 -15.19
CA MET A 75 -3.54 -18.49 -14.36
C MET A 75 -3.09 -19.18 -13.07
N SER A 76 -1.89 -18.87 -12.57
CA SER A 76 -1.47 -19.32 -11.23
C SER A 76 -2.08 -18.42 -10.15
N LYS A 77 -2.21 -18.95 -8.93
CA LYS A 77 -2.73 -18.20 -7.79
C LYS A 77 -1.88 -16.96 -7.49
N GLU A 78 -0.56 -17.07 -7.64
CA GLU A 78 0.39 -15.98 -7.42
C GLU A 78 0.18 -14.86 -8.43
N VAL A 79 0.12 -15.18 -9.73
CA VAL A 79 -0.09 -14.19 -10.80
C VAL A 79 -1.43 -13.48 -10.62
N TRP A 80 -2.46 -14.21 -10.21
CA TRP A 80 -3.76 -13.60 -9.96
C TRP A 80 -3.73 -12.64 -8.77
N VAL A 81 -3.12 -13.04 -7.66
CA VAL A 81 -2.95 -12.18 -6.47
C VAL A 81 -2.15 -10.92 -6.82
N GLU A 82 -1.03 -11.07 -7.55
CA GLU A 82 -0.20 -9.94 -8.00
C GLU A 82 -1.01 -8.97 -8.89
N SER A 83 -1.84 -9.48 -9.79
CA SER A 83 -2.70 -8.62 -10.62
C SER A 83 -3.71 -7.80 -9.81
N LEU A 84 -4.21 -8.34 -8.70
CA LEU A 84 -5.13 -7.62 -7.81
C LEU A 84 -4.39 -6.60 -6.95
N LEU A 85 -3.14 -6.89 -6.57
CA LEU A 85 -2.27 -5.97 -5.83
C LEU A 85 -1.86 -4.77 -6.67
N GLN A 86 -1.57 -4.98 -7.96
CA GLN A 86 -1.33 -3.88 -8.90
C GLN A 86 -2.53 -2.94 -8.98
N GLN A 87 -3.76 -3.47 -8.92
CA GLN A 87 -4.97 -2.64 -8.90
C GLN A 87 -5.17 -1.86 -7.58
N ALA A 88 -4.46 -2.21 -6.51
CA ALA A 88 -4.50 -1.49 -5.23
C ALA A 88 -3.45 -0.37 -5.15
N LEU A 89 -2.58 -0.24 -6.15
CA LEU A 89 -1.68 0.89 -6.30
C LEU A 89 -2.47 2.06 -6.90
N VAL A 90 -2.44 3.20 -6.22
CA VAL A 90 -2.98 4.46 -6.76
C VAL A 90 -1.80 5.26 -7.30
N GLU A 91 -1.80 5.48 -8.61
CA GLU A 91 -0.75 6.23 -9.29
C GLU A 91 -1.14 7.71 -9.37
N GLU A 92 -0.28 8.58 -8.85
CA GLU A 92 -0.50 10.03 -8.86
C GLU A 92 0.69 10.77 -9.47
N LYS A 93 0.50 12.07 -9.75
CA LYS A 93 1.59 12.88 -10.27
C LYS A 93 2.64 13.14 -9.20
N GLY A 94 3.68 12.32 -9.20
CA GLY A 94 4.89 12.48 -8.38
C GLY A 94 4.95 11.53 -7.18
N PHE A 95 3.88 10.82 -6.85
CA PHE A 95 3.91 9.76 -5.85
C PHE A 95 2.94 8.66 -6.23
N ASP A 96 3.19 7.46 -5.73
CA ASP A 96 2.22 6.36 -5.78
C ASP A 96 1.84 5.97 -4.36
N LEU A 97 0.62 5.49 -4.17
CA LEU A 97 0.07 5.18 -2.86
C LEU A 97 -0.40 3.73 -2.79
N ILE A 98 0.01 3.04 -1.72
CA ILE A 98 -0.55 1.75 -1.31
C ILE A 98 -1.23 1.94 0.03
N SER A 99 -2.54 1.64 0.10
CA SER A 99 -3.28 1.62 1.35
C SER A 99 -3.45 0.19 1.87
N MET A 100 -3.00 -0.06 3.11
CA MET A 100 -3.17 -1.37 3.74
C MET A 100 -4.62 -1.65 4.10
N GLY A 101 -5.36 -0.62 4.53
CA GLY A 101 -6.75 -0.73 4.98
C GLY A 101 -6.89 -1.48 6.31
N ARG A 102 -8.13 -1.60 6.80
CA ARG A 102 -8.37 -2.28 8.09
C ARG A 102 -7.97 -3.76 8.05
N PRO A 103 -7.37 -4.29 9.13
CA PRO A 103 -7.32 -5.72 9.36
C PRO A 103 -8.76 -6.26 9.56
N GLU A 104 -9.06 -7.37 8.88
CA GLU A 104 -10.40 -7.98 8.80
C GLU A 104 -10.42 -9.34 9.52
N GLY A 105 -11.55 -9.63 10.16
CA GLY A 105 -12.21 -10.94 10.37
C GLY A 105 -11.44 -12.16 10.93
N PRO A 106 -12.16 -13.19 11.43
CA PRO A 106 -11.57 -14.49 11.69
C PRO A 106 -11.16 -15.19 10.38
N GLY A 107 -9.89 -15.57 10.24
CA GLY A 107 -9.40 -16.28 9.05
C GLY A 107 -7.91 -16.63 9.11
N CYS A 108 -7.47 -17.54 8.24
CA CYS A 108 -6.05 -17.88 8.08
C CYS A 108 -5.44 -17.10 6.91
N TYR A 109 -4.72 -16.02 7.23
CA TYR A 109 -4.19 -15.08 6.23
C TYR A 109 -2.67 -15.19 5.99
N CYS A 110 -1.99 -16.15 6.64
CA CYS A 110 -0.52 -16.26 6.60
C CYS A 110 0.03 -16.34 5.16
N TYR A 111 -0.61 -17.12 4.28
CA TYR A 111 -0.21 -17.27 2.89
C TYR A 111 -0.29 -15.94 2.12
N LEU A 112 -1.42 -15.23 2.23
CA LEU A 112 -1.63 -13.96 1.53
C LEU A 112 -0.70 -12.88 2.07
N ASN A 113 -0.49 -12.83 3.39
CA ASN A 113 0.44 -11.89 4.01
C ASN A 113 1.88 -12.07 3.52
N ASN A 114 2.33 -13.31 3.26
CA ASN A 114 3.65 -13.54 2.68
C ASN A 114 3.75 -13.00 1.25
N ILE A 115 2.70 -13.15 0.43
CA ILE A 115 2.67 -12.58 -0.92
C ILE A 115 2.68 -11.05 -0.86
N PHE A 116 1.88 -10.45 0.03
CA PHE A 116 1.83 -8.99 0.19
C PHE A 116 3.17 -8.40 0.63
N ARG A 117 3.86 -9.06 1.57
CA ARG A 117 5.22 -8.67 1.96
C ARG A 117 6.17 -8.70 0.78
N ARG A 118 6.18 -9.81 0.02
CA ARG A 118 7.01 -9.93 -1.18
C ARG A 118 6.71 -8.83 -2.21
N TYR A 119 5.43 -8.51 -2.41
CA TYR A 119 5.02 -7.43 -3.32
C TYR A 119 5.51 -6.06 -2.83
N LEU A 120 5.35 -5.74 -1.54
CA LEU A 120 5.86 -4.51 -0.97
C LEU A 120 7.40 -4.42 -1.06
N ASP A 121 8.11 -5.52 -0.82
CA ASP A 121 9.58 -5.57 -0.96
C ASP A 121 10.01 -5.31 -2.42
N LEU A 122 9.28 -5.85 -3.40
CA LEU A 122 9.52 -5.56 -4.82
C LEU A 122 9.23 -4.09 -5.14
N MET A 123 8.09 -3.57 -4.68
CA MET A 123 7.69 -2.19 -4.93
C MET A 123 8.70 -1.21 -4.32
N THR A 124 9.06 -1.38 -3.06
CA THR A 124 10.07 -0.53 -2.40
C THR A 124 11.43 -0.55 -3.09
N GLY A 125 11.75 -1.59 -3.86
CA GLY A 125 12.96 -1.66 -4.69
C GLY A 125 12.92 -0.79 -5.95
N HIS A 126 11.74 -0.35 -6.39
CA HIS A 126 11.54 0.45 -7.60
C HIS A 126 11.51 1.98 -7.35
N TYR A 127 11.47 2.42 -6.09
CA TYR A 127 11.44 3.86 -5.75
C TYR A 127 12.71 4.29 -5.05
N ASP A 128 13.12 5.53 -5.29
CA ASP A 128 14.24 6.14 -4.57
C ASP A 128 13.85 6.48 -3.13
N TYR A 129 12.58 6.83 -2.89
CA TYR A 129 12.04 7.22 -1.61
C TYR A 129 10.75 6.47 -1.30
N VAL A 130 10.65 5.98 -0.06
CA VAL A 130 9.46 5.33 0.47
C VAL A 130 9.09 5.99 1.79
N VAL A 131 7.82 6.38 1.96
CA VAL A 131 7.28 6.92 3.20
C VAL A 131 6.19 5.98 3.70
N MET A 132 6.38 5.41 4.89
CA MET A 132 5.43 4.51 5.54
C MET A 132 4.79 5.22 6.73
N ASP A 133 3.48 5.40 6.69
CA ASP A 133 2.65 5.96 7.77
C ASP A 133 2.07 4.89 8.71
#